data_AF-A0A6V7J4M9-F1
#
_entry.id   AF-A0A6V7J4M9-F1
#
_cell.length_a   1.000
_cell.length_b   1.000
_cell.length_c   1.000
_cell.angle_alpha   90.00
_cell.angle_beta   90.00
_cell.angle_gamma   90.00
#
_symmetry.space_group_name_H-M   'P 1'
#
loop_
_entity.id
_entity.type
_entity.pdbx_description
1 polymer ?
#
loop_
_entity_poly.entity_id
_entity_poly.type
_entity_poly.pdbx_seq_one_letter_code
_entity_poly.pdbx_strand_id
1 'polypeptide(L)' 'FLSTGDDVVPGNMGLKDQSLALRWVYDNIKYFGGDPKKITLTGASSGSACVHYHYLSPLSRGLFH' A
#
# COMPACT_ATOMS: atom_id res chain seq x y z
N PHE A 1 -4.15 7.52 -11.63
CA PHE A 1 -3.02 6.82 -12.28
C PHE A 1 -2.36 7.63 -13.40
N LEU A 2 -2.94 8.76 -13.84
CA LEU A 2 -2.33 9.63 -14.86
C LEU A 2 -0.83 9.87 -14.59
N SER A 3 -0.01 9.72 -15.63
CA SER A 3 1.42 9.99 -15.59
C SER A 3 1.85 10.61 -16.92
N THR A 4 2.76 11.58 -16.87
CA THR A 4 3.46 12.15 -18.04
C THR A 4 4.83 11.50 -18.26
N GLY A 5 5.26 10.59 -17.38
CA GLY A 5 6.58 9.94 -17.46
C GLY A 5 7.74 10.82 -16.99
N ASP A 6 7.43 11.95 -16.34
CA ASP A 6 8.38 12.89 -15.74
C ASP A 6 7.98 13.21 -14.29
N ASP A 7 8.74 14.10 -13.65
CA ASP A 7 8.52 14.46 -12.25
C ASP A 7 7.34 15.44 -12.03
N VAL A 8 6.74 15.99 -13.09
CA VAL A 8 5.62 16.94 -12.97
C VAL A 8 4.33 16.18 -12.66
N VAL A 9 4.06 15.10 -13.38
CA VAL A 9 2.96 14.18 -13.08
C VAL A 9 3.52 12.75 -13.05
N PRO A 10 4.17 12.34 -11.93
CA PRO A 10 4.87 11.05 -11.86
C PRO A 10 3.93 9.84 -11.82
N GLY A 11 2.63 10.07 -11.56
CA GLY A 11 1.62 9.03 -11.51
C GLY A 11 1.65 8.15 -10.27
N ASN A 12 1.04 6.96 -10.41
CA ASN A 12 0.83 5.99 -9.33
C ASN A 12 0.08 6.51 -8.11
N MET A 13 -0.71 7.59 -8.25
CA MET A 13 -1.42 8.21 -7.12
C MET A 13 -2.29 7.20 -6.36
N GLY A 14 -3.01 6.31 -7.05
CA GLY A 14 -3.80 5.27 -6.38
C GLY A 14 -2.96 4.27 -5.56
N LEU A 15 -1.74 3.93 -5.99
CA LEU A 15 -0.82 3.09 -5.21
C LEU A 15 -0.22 3.88 -4.03
N LYS A 16 0.01 5.18 -4.19
CA LYS A 16 0.45 6.06 -3.09
C LYS A 16 -0.64 6.20 -2.03
N ASP A 17 -1.90 6.32 -2.43
CA ASP A 17 -3.06 6.33 -1.53
C ASP A 17 -3.14 5.02 -0.74
N GLN A 18 -3.00 3.88 -1.41
CA GLN A 18 -2.97 2.56 -0.75
C GLN A 18 -1.78 2.43 0.20
N SER A 19 -0.59 2.92 -0.17
CA SER A 19 0.59 2.89 0.70
C SER A 19 0.39 3.77 1.95
N LEU A 20 -0.26 4.92 1.81
CA LEU A 20 -0.62 5.78 2.93
C LEU A 20 -1.61 5.08 3.86
N ALA A 21 -2.63 4.43 3.30
CA ALA A 21 -3.60 3.66 4.06
C ALA A 21 -2.95 2.48 4.81
N LEU A 22 -2.05 1.73 4.17
CA LEU A 22 -1.30 0.65 4.82
C LEU A 22 -0.46 1.16 6.00
N ARG A 23 0.21 2.30 5.84
CA ARG A 23 0.95 2.95 6.93
C ARG A 23 0.03 3.31 8.08
N TRP A 24 -1.12 3.92 7.77
CA TRP A 24 -2.10 4.27 8.78
C TRP A 24 -2.59 3.03 9.55
N VAL A 25 -2.90 1.93 8.86
CA VAL A 25 -3.29 0.68 9.51
C VAL A 25 -2.16 0.17 10.40
N TYR A 26 -0.92 0.10 9.89
CA TYR A 26 0.23 -0.35 10.69
C TYR A 26 0.43 0.48 11.97
N ASP A 27 0.32 1.80 11.88
CA ASP A 27 0.56 2.68 13.03
C ASP A 27 -0.60 2.64 14.05
N ASN A 28 -1.82 2.35 13.61
CA ASN A 28 -3.03 2.55 14.40
C ASN A 28 -3.82 1.28 14.75
N ILE A 29 -3.65 0.16 14.04
CA ILE A 29 -4.51 -1.03 14.22
C ILE A 29 -4.46 -1.61 15.63
N LYS A 30 -3.37 -1.38 16.37
CA LYS A 30 -3.22 -1.73 17.79
C LYS A 30 -4.30 -1.10 18.69
N TYR A 31 -4.78 0.10 18.35
CA TYR A 31 -5.85 0.78 19.11
C TYR A 31 -7.24 0.17 18.85
N PHE A 32 -7.35 -0.67 17.83
CA PHE A 32 -8.55 -1.42 17.47
C PHE A 32 -8.44 -2.91 17.84
N GLY A 33 -7.39 -3.31 18.57
CA GLY A 33 -7.15 -4.69 19.01
C GLY A 33 -6.48 -5.59 17.96
N GLY A 34 -6.00 -5.05 16.84
CA GLY A 34 -5.22 -5.81 15.88
C GLY A 34 -3.71 -5.81 16.19
N ASP A 35 -2.97 -6.73 15.58
CA ASP A 35 -1.51 -6.81 15.68
C ASP A 35 -0.87 -6.22 14.41
N PRO A 36 -0.13 -5.10 14.49
CA PRO A 36 0.50 -4.49 13.32
C PRO A 36 1.56 -5.38 12.67
N LYS A 37 2.05 -6.42 13.37
CA LYS A 37 2.97 -7.43 12.82
C LYS A 37 2.25 -8.62 12.19
N LYS A 38 0.91 -8.57 12.05
CA LYS A 38 0.09 -9.63 11.44
C LYS A 38 -0.93 -9.07 10.46
N ILE A 39 -0.51 -8.08 9.67
CA ILE A 39 -1.32 -7.54 8.58
C ILE A 39 -1.14 -8.43 7.35
N THR A 40 -2.24 -8.91 6.77
CA THR A 40 -2.27 -9.63 5.50
C THR A 40 -2.98 -8.78 4.46
N LEU A 41 -2.31 -8.51 3.33
CA LEU A 41 -2.87 -7.76 2.22
C LEU A 41 -3.49 -8.72 1.20
N THR A 42 -4.76 -8.53 0.87
CA THR A 42 -5.49 -9.32 -0.12
C THR A 42 -6.21 -8.42 -1.11
N GLY A 43 -6.47 -8.93 -2.32
CA GLY A 43 -7.15 -8.18 -3.38
C GLY A 43 -7.60 -9.09 -4.51
N ALA A 44 -8.54 -8.60 -5.32
CA ALA A 44 -9.08 -9.27 -6.50
C ALA A 44 -8.91 -8.41 -7.76
N SER A 45 -8.70 -9.03 -8.93
CA SER A 45 -8.53 -8.34 -10.22
C SER A 45 -7.40 -7.30 -10.15
N SER A 46 -7.66 -6.03 -10.48
CA SER A 46 -6.70 -4.92 -10.33
C SER A 46 -6.20 -4.75 -8.89
N GLY A 47 -6.99 -5.14 -7.89
CA GLY A 47 -6.58 -5.19 -6.49
C GLY A 47 -5.49 -6.24 -6.23
N SER A 48 -5.55 -7.40 -6.88
CA SER A 48 -4.48 -8.42 -6.78
C SER A 48 -3.17 -7.90 -7.38
N ALA A 49 -3.25 -7.16 -8.49
CA ALA A 49 -2.08 -6.49 -9.06
C ALA A 49 -1.50 -5.44 -8.09
N CYS A 50 -2.36 -4.66 -7.43
CA CYS A 50 -1.93 -3.70 -6.39
C CYS A 50 -1.22 -4.40 -5.22
N VAL A 51 -1.76 -5.53 -4.71
CA VAL A 51 -1.08 -6.34 -3.69
C VAL A 51 0.32 -6.74 -4.14
N HIS A 52 0.45 -7.22 -5.38
CA HIS A 52 1.75 -7.58 -5.95
C HIS A 52 2.71 -6.38 -6.02
N TYR A 53 2.24 -5.20 -6.45
CA TYR A 53 3.06 -3.98 -6.46
C TYR A 53 3.51 -3.56 -5.06
N HIS A 54 2.67 -3.72 -4.03
CA HIS A 54 3.06 -3.45 -2.65
C HIS A 54 4.11 -4.42 -2.12
N TYR A 55 4.13 -5.67 -2.60
CA TYR A 55 5.16 -6.64 -2.23
C TYR A 55 6.55 -6.23 -2.77
N LEU A 56 6.58 -5.57 -3.92
CA LEU A 56 7.80 -5.11 -4.59
C LEU A 56 8.25 -3.71 -4.11
N SER A 57 7.30 -2.85 -3.75
CA SER A 57 7.56 -1.43 -3.47
C SER A 57 8.33 -1.22 -2.16
N PRO A 58 9.44 -0.43 -2.16
CA PRO A 58 10.12 -0.02 -0.94
C PRO A 58 9.22 0.77 0.03
N LEU A 59 8.22 1.49 -0.48
CA LEU A 59 7.32 2.32 0.34
C LEU A 59 6.41 1.50 1.25
N SER A 60 6.14 0.24 0.89
CA SER A 60 5.24 -0.64 1.62
C SER A 60 5.95 -1.79 2.33
N ARG A 61 7.28 -1.84 2.23
CA ARG A 61 8.12 -2.86 2.86
C ARG A 61 7.94 -2.84 4.38
N GLY A 62 7.68 -4.01 4.95
CA GLY A 62 7.52 -4.19 6.40
C GLY A 62 6.19 -3.71 6.97
N LEU A 63 5.24 -3.29 6.12
CA LEU A 63 3.90 -2.89 6.55
C LEU A 63 2.89 -4.04 6.62
N PHE A 64 3.22 -5.18 6.02
CA PHE A 64 2.40 -6.39 5.97
C PHE A 64 3.28 -7.61 5.72
N HIS A 65 2.70 -8.81 5.85
CA HIS A 65 3.34 -10.11 5.65
C HIS A 65 2.65 -10.95 4.57
#